data_AF-A0A7X6ZV91-F1
#
_entry.id   AF-A0A7X6ZV91-F1
#
_cell.length_a   1.000
_cell.length_b   1.000
_cell.length_c   1.000
_cell.angle_alpha   90.00
_cell.angle_beta   90.00
_cell.angle_gamma   90.00
#
_symmetry.space_group_name_H-M   'P 1'
#
loop_
_entity.id
_entity.type
_entity.pdbx_description
1 polymer ?
#
loop_
_entity_poly.entity_id
_entity_poly.type
_entity_poly.pdbx_seq_one_letter_code
_entity_poly.pdbx_strand_id
1 'polypeptide(L)'
;MLGCKTRDEVLDSVRYLDMSDSERDYTSVLGTLRNDFRGNCVYCNHCQPCPDNIDIAAVNKYLDIARLDEENIPPSIRSHYSGLANGGGACISCGSCENRCPFDVPIIDNMATAARIFE
;
A
#
# COMPACT_ATOMS: atom_id res chain seq x y z
N MET A 1 -3.41 -6.53 -16.16
CA MET A 1 -4.84 -6.72 -15.83
C MET A 1 -5.43 -7.63 -16.90
N LEU A 2 -5.82 -8.85 -16.56
CA LEU A 2 -6.44 -9.78 -17.52
C LEU A 2 -7.93 -9.46 -17.59
N GLY A 3 -8.36 -8.75 -18.64
CA GLY A 3 -9.78 -8.55 -18.94
C GLY A 3 -10.41 -9.79 -19.59
N CYS A 4 -11.70 -9.71 -19.95
CA CYS A 4 -12.38 -10.77 -20.69
C CYS A 4 -11.68 -11.04 -22.04
N LYS A 5 -11.46 -12.31 -22.37
CA LYS A 5 -10.79 -12.80 -23.59
C LYS A 5 -11.76 -13.41 -24.58
N THR A 6 -12.97 -13.76 -24.15
CA THR A 6 -13.99 -14.40 -24.98
C THR A 6 -15.33 -13.70 -24.84
N ARG A 7 -16.21 -13.92 -25.83
CA ARG A 7 -17.59 -13.41 -25.79
C ARG A 7 -18.34 -13.94 -24.56
N ASP A 8 -18.13 -15.19 -24.20
CA ASP A 8 -18.81 -15.82 -23.07
C ASP A 8 -18.37 -15.20 -21.75
N GLU A 9 -17.09 -14.86 -21.59
CA GLU A 9 -16.60 -14.12 -20.42
C GLU A 9 -17.21 -12.70 -20.32
N VAL A 10 -17.44 -12.04 -21.46
CA VAL A 10 -18.14 -10.75 -21.49
C VAL A 10 -19.60 -10.93 -21.06
N LEU A 11 -20.30 -11.94 -21.59
CA LEU A 11 -21.69 -12.24 -21.23
C LEU A 11 -21.84 -12.61 -19.75
N ASP A 12 -20.90 -13.39 -19.21
CA ASP A 12 -20.87 -13.73 -17.78
C ASP A 12 -20.69 -12.49 -16.90
N SER A 13 -19.79 -11.58 -17.29
CA SER A 13 -19.54 -10.33 -16.56
C SER A 13 -20.76 -9.40 -16.54
N VAL A 14 -21.47 -9.27 -17.66
CA VAL A 14 -22.65 -8.38 -17.76
C VAL A 14 -23.93 -8.98 -17.17
N ARG A 15 -23.95 -10.29 -16.89
CA ARG A 15 -25.09 -10.97 -16.22
C ARG A 15 -25.44 -10.28 -14.89
N TYR A 16 -24.49 -9.61 -14.24
CA TYR A 16 -24.74 -8.79 -13.05
C TYR A 16 -25.95 -7.86 -13.17
N LEU A 17 -26.21 -7.32 -14.36
CA LEU A 17 -27.32 -6.40 -14.62
C LEU A 17 -28.69 -7.07 -14.54
N ASP A 18 -28.74 -8.38 -14.79
CA ASP A 18 -29.97 -9.19 -14.80
C ASP A 18 -30.12 -10.05 -13.53
N MET A 19 -29.14 -10.03 -12.63
CA MET A 19 -29.14 -10.81 -11.39
C MET A 19 -30.11 -10.22 -10.35
N SER A 20 -30.80 -11.11 -9.63
CA SER A 20 -31.60 -10.74 -8.45
C SER A 20 -30.73 -10.12 -7.34
N ASP A 21 -31.36 -9.41 -6.41
CA ASP A 21 -30.64 -8.84 -5.25
C ASP A 21 -29.98 -9.93 -4.40
N SER A 22 -30.61 -11.11 -4.28
CA SER A 22 -30.03 -12.26 -3.57
C SER A 22 -28.80 -12.84 -4.26
N GLU A 23 -28.75 -12.83 -5.59
CA GLU A 23 -27.58 -13.28 -6.34
C GLU A 23 -26.43 -12.25 -6.30
N ARG A 24 -26.77 -10.97 -6.07
CA ARG A 24 -25.81 -9.87 -5.87
C ARG A 24 -25.40 -9.70 -4.41
N ASP A 25 -25.87 -10.54 -3.49
CA ASP A 25 -25.51 -10.46 -2.08
C ASP A 25 -24.13 -11.08 -1.81
N TYR A 26 -23.11 -10.22 -1.88
CA TYR A 26 -21.74 -10.60 -1.55
C TYR A 26 -21.44 -10.54 -0.04
N THR A 27 -22.41 -10.29 0.83
CA THR A 27 -22.17 -10.12 2.29
C THR A 27 -21.47 -11.33 2.90
N SER A 28 -21.87 -12.54 2.49
CA SER A 28 -21.26 -13.80 2.93
C SER A 28 -19.77 -13.89 2.57
N VAL A 29 -19.39 -13.40 1.38
CA VAL A 29 -18.00 -13.36 0.91
C VAL A 29 -17.22 -12.24 1.58
N LEU A 30 -17.81 -11.04 1.71
CA LEU A 30 -17.16 -9.89 2.34
C LEU A 30 -16.80 -10.19 3.80
N GLY A 31 -17.63 -10.95 4.51
CA GLY A 31 -17.33 -11.42 5.87
C GLY A 31 -16.16 -12.41 5.98
N THR A 32 -15.74 -13.03 4.87
CA THR A 32 -14.55 -13.92 4.82
C THR A 32 -13.25 -13.19 4.54
N LEU A 33 -13.31 -11.93 4.07
CA LEU A 33 -12.12 -11.15 3.78
C LEU A 33 -11.41 -10.80 5.10
N ARG A 34 -10.20 -11.34 5.30
CA ARG A 34 -9.29 -10.89 6.35
C ARG A 34 -8.80 -9.49 5.97
N ASN A 35 -9.54 -8.48 6.42
CA ASN A 35 -9.38 -7.11 5.95
C ASN A 35 -9.04 -6.12 7.07
N ASP A 36 -8.30 -6.56 8.09
CA ASP A 36 -7.64 -5.59 8.95
C ASP A 36 -6.28 -5.29 8.34
N PHE A 37 -6.19 -4.21 7.57
CA PHE A 37 -4.91 -3.64 7.10
C PHE A 37 -3.97 -3.23 8.25
N ARG A 38 -4.24 -3.68 9.48
CA ARG A 38 -3.47 -3.46 10.68
C ARG A 38 -2.01 -3.85 10.43
N GLY A 39 -1.09 -2.94 10.75
CA GLY A 39 0.33 -3.05 10.49
C GLY A 39 0.77 -2.81 9.04
N ASN A 40 -0.15 -2.69 8.09
CA ASN A 40 0.15 -2.61 6.65
C ASN A 40 -0.21 -1.24 6.07
N CYS A 41 0.77 -0.57 5.45
CA CYS A 41 0.54 0.73 4.83
C CYS A 41 -0.30 0.58 3.56
N VAL A 42 -1.41 1.32 3.47
CA VAL A 42 -2.25 1.41 2.25
C VAL A 42 -2.07 2.73 1.51
N TYR A 43 -1.02 3.49 1.85
CA TYR A 43 -0.62 4.73 1.16
C TYR A 43 -1.71 5.83 1.16
N CYS A 44 -2.53 5.87 2.21
CA CYS A 44 -3.68 6.80 2.34
C CYS A 44 -3.31 8.23 2.78
N ASN A 45 -2.04 8.52 3.08
CA ASN A 45 -1.53 9.83 3.52
C ASN A 45 -2.06 10.40 4.85
N HIS A 46 -2.81 9.65 5.68
CA HIS A 46 -3.22 10.10 7.01
C HIS A 46 -2.04 10.45 7.95
N CYS A 47 -0.86 9.87 7.71
CA CYS A 47 0.36 10.15 8.47
C CYS A 47 0.90 11.59 8.31
N GLN A 48 0.45 12.32 7.30
CA GLN A 48 0.90 13.67 6.99
C GLN A 48 0.21 14.75 7.86
N PRO A 49 0.84 15.94 8.04
CA PRO A 49 2.19 16.31 7.60
C PRO A 49 3.30 15.75 8.51
N CYS A 50 4.40 15.29 7.90
CA CYS A 50 5.65 15.00 8.61
C CYS A 50 6.40 16.32 8.91
N PRO A 51 6.89 16.57 10.14
CA PRO A 51 7.67 17.77 10.45
C PRO A 51 8.97 17.89 9.64
N ASP A 52 9.56 16.76 9.23
CA ASP A 52 10.75 16.70 8.38
C ASP A 52 10.40 16.61 6.88
N ASN A 53 9.14 16.87 6.51
CA ASN A 53 8.67 16.87 5.12
C ASN A 53 8.96 15.56 4.36
N ILE A 54 8.91 14.41 5.05
CA ILE A 54 9.02 13.10 4.42
C ILE A 54 7.70 12.74 3.75
N ASP A 55 7.74 12.29 2.49
CA ASP A 55 6.60 11.62 1.86
C ASP A 55 6.52 10.17 2.37
N ILE A 56 5.91 10.01 3.56
CA ILE A 56 5.84 8.73 4.28
C ILE A 56 5.13 7.66 3.45
N ALA A 57 4.09 8.02 2.67
CA ALA A 57 3.37 7.06 1.85
C ALA A 57 4.25 6.56 0.69
N ALA A 58 5.00 7.45 0.03
CA ALA A 58 5.94 7.07 -1.02
C ALA A 58 7.10 6.22 -0.48
N VAL A 59 7.69 6.59 0.66
CA VAL A 59 8.74 5.80 1.31
C VAL A 59 8.25 4.38 1.61
N ASN A 60 7.09 4.22 2.25
CA ASN A 60 6.51 2.91 2.53
C ASN A 60 6.22 2.13 1.24
N LYS A 61 5.68 2.77 0.20
CA LYS A 61 5.42 2.12 -1.09
C LYS A 61 6.68 1.50 -1.70
N TYR A 62 7.79 2.24 -1.71
CA TYR A 62 9.05 1.73 -2.26
C TYR A 62 9.68 0.67 -1.36
N LEU A 63 9.58 0.84 -0.04
CA LEU A 63 9.99 -0.16 0.93
C LEU A 63 9.23 -1.48 0.77
N ASP A 64 7.91 -1.45 0.62
CA ASP A 64 7.09 -2.64 0.46
C ASP A 64 7.45 -3.42 -0.81
N ILE A 65 7.76 -2.71 -1.90
CA ILE A 65 8.25 -3.34 -3.14
C ILE A 65 9.64 -3.92 -2.93
N ALA A 66 10.54 -3.21 -2.25
CA ALA A 66 11.88 -3.71 -1.96
C ALA A 66 11.88 -4.95 -1.06
N ARG A 67 10.96 -5.02 -0.09
CA ARG A 67 10.80 -6.18 0.82
C ARG A 67 10.36 -7.46 0.12
N LEU A 68 9.86 -7.40 -1.12
CA LEU A 68 9.54 -8.59 -1.90
C LEU A 68 10.79 -9.41 -2.24
N ASP A 69 11.92 -8.73 -2.50
CA ASP A 69 13.23 -9.33 -2.76
C ASP A 69 14.31 -8.26 -2.52
N GLU A 70 14.87 -8.22 -1.29
CA GLU A 70 15.90 -7.23 -0.92
C GLU A 70 17.21 -7.43 -1.70
N GLU A 71 17.49 -8.64 -2.20
CA GLU A 71 18.69 -8.95 -2.99
C GLU A 71 18.56 -8.42 -4.43
N ASN A 72 17.34 -8.40 -4.98
CA ASN A 72 17.08 -8.03 -6.38
C ASN A 72 16.10 -6.85 -6.53
N ILE A 73 16.27 -5.80 -5.72
CA ILE A 73 15.44 -4.59 -5.81
C ILE A 73 15.54 -3.98 -7.22
N PRO A 74 14.41 -3.78 -7.95
CA PRO A 74 14.46 -3.24 -9.31
C PRO A 74 15.13 -1.85 -9.37
N PRO A 75 15.99 -1.58 -10.37
CA PRO A 75 16.67 -0.28 -10.49
C PRO A 75 15.72 0.92 -10.53
N SER A 76 14.54 0.75 -11.10
CA SER A 76 13.50 1.79 -11.11
C SER A 76 13.03 2.15 -9.71
N ILE A 77 12.89 1.18 -8.80
CA ILE A 77 12.46 1.43 -7.41
C ILE A 77 13.54 2.21 -6.66
N ARG A 78 14.82 1.84 -6.82
CA ARG A 78 15.94 2.61 -6.26
C ARG A 78 15.95 4.05 -6.80
N SER A 79 15.78 4.22 -8.11
CA SER A 79 15.73 5.54 -8.76
C SER A 79 14.55 6.37 -8.27
N HIS A 80 13.38 5.76 -8.06
CA HIS A 80 12.21 6.46 -7.55
C HIS A 80 12.39 6.88 -6.09
N TYR A 81 12.95 6.01 -5.23
CA TYR A 81 13.27 6.36 -3.86
C TYR A 81 14.30 7.50 -3.79
N SER A 82 15.38 7.43 -4.58
CA SER A 82 16.41 8.49 -4.62
C SER A 82 15.88 9.82 -5.16
N GLY A 83 14.75 9.82 -5.85
CA GLY A 83 14.08 11.03 -6.34
C GLY A 83 13.19 11.72 -5.29
N LEU A 84 13.02 11.14 -4.11
CA LEU A 84 12.27 11.77 -3.01
C LEU A 84 13.05 12.96 -2.45
N ALA A 85 12.32 13.99 -2.02
CA ALA A 85 12.93 15.15 -1.37
C ALA A 85 13.63 14.76 -0.07
N ASN A 86 12.99 13.90 0.73
CA ASN A 86 13.53 13.34 1.97
C ASN A 86 13.19 11.84 2.04
N GLY A 87 14.22 11.02 2.27
CA GLY A 87 14.09 9.57 2.51
C GLY A 87 13.80 9.24 3.97
N GLY A 88 13.73 7.94 4.27
CA GLY A 88 13.55 7.42 5.62
C GLY A 88 14.65 7.86 6.60
N GLY A 89 15.88 8.11 6.14
CA GLY A 89 16.97 8.58 6.99
C GLY A 89 16.77 9.98 7.59
N ALA A 90 15.84 10.77 7.04
CA ALA A 90 15.48 12.08 7.59
C ALA A 90 14.55 11.99 8.82
N CYS A 91 14.04 10.80 9.16
CA CYS A 91 13.08 10.63 10.24
C CYS A 91 13.71 10.92 11.62
N ILE A 92 13.13 11.87 12.35
CA ILE A 92 13.53 12.18 13.74
C ILE A 92 12.79 11.36 14.81
N SER A 93 12.01 10.35 14.39
CA SER A 93 11.23 9.47 15.29
C SER A 93 10.25 10.22 16.22
N CYS A 94 9.58 11.26 15.71
CA CYS A 94 8.68 12.09 16.52
C CYS A 94 7.32 11.43 16.89
N GLY A 95 6.94 10.32 16.26
CA GLY A 95 5.67 9.60 16.55
C GLY A 95 4.39 10.24 16.02
N SER A 96 4.44 11.45 15.43
CA SER A 96 3.23 12.15 14.95
C SER A 96 2.48 11.41 13.85
N CYS A 97 3.22 10.67 13.00
CA CYS A 97 2.64 9.88 11.91
C CYS A 97 1.89 8.64 12.41
N GLU A 98 2.43 7.94 13.40
CA GLU A 98 1.84 6.71 13.96
C GLU A 98 0.55 7.02 14.71
N ASN A 99 0.52 8.12 15.49
CA ASN A 99 -0.70 8.59 16.17
C ASN A 99 -1.85 8.91 15.21
N ARG A 100 -1.55 9.21 13.94
CA ARG A 100 -2.56 9.48 12.90
C ARG A 100 -2.91 8.26 12.07
N CYS A 101 -2.14 7.18 12.17
CA CYS A 101 -2.34 6.01 11.33
C CYS A 101 -3.58 5.23 11.80
N PRO A 102 -4.62 5.06 10.97
CA PRO A 102 -5.80 4.28 11.36
C PRO A 102 -5.55 2.76 11.35
N PHE A 103 -4.34 2.34 10.96
CA PHE A 103 -3.98 0.94 10.77
C PHE A 103 -2.81 0.51 11.65
N ASP A 104 -2.37 1.31 12.62
CA ASP A 104 -1.24 0.94 13.51
C ASP A 104 0.02 0.49 12.74
N VAL A 105 0.33 1.15 11.61
CA VAL A 105 1.54 0.88 10.85
C VAL A 105 2.75 1.34 11.66
N PRO A 106 3.81 0.52 11.80
CA PRO A 106 5.05 0.91 12.48
C PRO A 106 5.87 1.83 11.57
N ILE A 107 5.41 3.06 11.39
CA ILE A 107 5.96 4.00 10.40
C ILE A 107 7.40 4.34 10.74
N ILE A 108 7.75 4.54 12.01
CA ILE A 108 9.13 4.88 12.41
C ILE A 108 10.09 3.74 12.05
N ASP A 109 9.74 2.50 12.38
CA ASP A 109 10.54 1.33 12.03
C ASP A 109 10.65 1.16 10.51
N ASN A 110 9.58 1.46 9.78
CA ASN A 110 9.62 1.46 8.32
C ASN A 110 10.57 2.55 7.77
N MET A 111 10.61 3.76 8.36
CA MET A 111 11.56 4.80 7.93
C MET A 111 13.01 4.34 8.17
N ALA A 112 13.31 3.77 9.34
CA ALA A 112 14.63 3.23 9.64
C ALA A 112 15.02 2.07 8.71
N THR A 113 14.06 1.20 8.37
CA THR A 113 14.29 0.10 7.43
C THR A 113 14.53 0.61 6.01
N ALA A 114 13.76 1.63 5.57
CA ALA A 114 13.96 2.24 4.27
C ALA A 114 15.35 2.87 4.14
N ALA A 115 15.80 3.59 5.18
CA ALA A 115 17.16 4.12 5.23
C ALA A 115 18.18 3.00 5.05
N ARG A 116 18.09 1.91 5.83
CA ARG A 116 19.01 0.75 5.72
C ARG A 116 19.09 0.15 4.31
N ILE A 117 17.97 0.10 3.57
CA ILE A 117 17.87 -0.58 2.28
C ILE A 117 18.34 0.30 1.11
N PHE A 118 18.10 1.60 1.21
CA PHE A 118 18.25 2.54 0.09
C PHE A 118 19.37 3.58 0.27
N GLU A 119 19.87 3.80 1.48
CA GLU A 119 20.87 4.82 1.85
C GLU A 119 22.15 4.18 2.41
#